data_AF-A0A3Q9IFV6-F1
#
_entry.id   AF-A0A3Q9IFV6-F1
#
_cell.length_a   1.000
_cell.length_b   1.000
_cell.length_c   1.000
_cell.angle_alpha   90.00
_cell.angle_beta   90.00
_cell.angle_gamma   90.00
#
_symmetry.space_group_name_H-M   'P 1'
#
loop_
_entity.id
_entity.type
_entity.pdbx_description
1 polymer ?
#
loop_
_entity_poly.entity_id
_entity_poly.type
_entity_poly.pdbx_seq_one_letter_code
_entity_poly.pdbx_strand_id
1 'polypeptide(L)'
;MLELRPNCECCDRDLPPCSPAARICTFEHTFCAACAEAYDDRCPDCGGGLVARPIRPESQLHRYPASLRRVTRGRLINRTPRGLGDQPAGRA
;
A
#
# COMPACT_ATOMS: atom_id res chain seq x y z
N MET A 1 -0.76 -17.20 -7.73
CA MET A 1 0.10 -16.08 -8.16
C MET A 1 -0.27 -14.87 -7.34
N LEU A 2 0.70 -14.05 -6.92
CA LEU A 2 0.47 -12.89 -6.07
C LEU A 2 -0.63 -11.98 -6.64
N GLU A 3 -1.61 -11.62 -5.82
CA GLU A 3 -2.80 -10.88 -6.24
C GLU A 3 -2.46 -9.42 -6.63
N LEU A 4 -1.43 -8.83 -6.00
CA LEU A 4 -1.02 -7.42 -6.17
C LEU A 4 -2.18 -6.44 -5.92
N ARG A 5 -2.69 -6.42 -4.69
CA ARG A 5 -3.78 -5.53 -4.27
C ARG A 5 -3.45 -4.05 -4.59
N PRO A 6 -4.38 -3.28 -5.15
CA PRO A 6 -4.07 -1.96 -5.69
C PRO A 6 -4.09 -0.86 -4.63
N ASN A 7 -4.31 -1.17 -3.35
CA ASN A 7 -4.45 -0.20 -2.28
C ASN A 7 -3.80 -0.66 -0.97
N CYS A 8 -3.61 0.29 -0.06
CA CYS A 8 -3.19 0.04 1.32
C CYS A 8 -4.38 -0.41 2.18
N GLU A 9 -4.27 -1.55 2.85
CA GLU A 9 -5.34 -2.11 3.69
C GLU A 9 -5.64 -1.28 4.95
N CYS A 10 -4.71 -0.42 5.37
CA CYS A 10 -4.89 0.48 6.51
C CYS A 10 -5.57 1.79 6.12
N CYS A 11 -5.15 2.39 5.01
CA CYS A 11 -5.43 3.79 4.73
C CYS A 11 -5.97 4.08 3.33
N ASP A 12 -6.23 3.03 2.56
CA ASP A 12 -6.83 3.03 1.23
C ASP A 12 -6.09 3.83 0.14
N ARG A 13 -4.85 4.26 0.41
CA ARG A 13 -3.99 4.88 -0.60
C ARG A 13 -3.70 3.91 -1.75
N ASP A 14 -3.74 4.42 -2.97
CA ASP A 14 -3.33 3.70 -4.18
C ASP A 14 -1.88 3.19 -4.13
N LEU A 15 -1.73 1.91 -4.45
CA LEU A 15 -0.47 1.18 -4.55
C LEU A 15 -0.46 0.40 -5.86
N PRO A 16 -0.15 1.06 -7.00
CA PRO A 16 -0.08 0.41 -8.31
C PRO A 16 0.94 -0.73 -8.32
N PRO A 17 0.85 -1.69 -9.25
CA PRO A 17 1.71 -2.88 -9.28
C PRO A 17 3.21 -2.56 -9.39
N CYS A 18 3.57 -1.39 -9.92
CA CYS A 18 4.93 -0.87 -10.01
C CYS A 18 5.36 0.00 -8.81
N SER A 19 4.51 0.20 -7.81
CA SER A 19 4.80 1.09 -6.67
C SER A 19 5.92 0.54 -5.78
N PRO A 20 7.03 1.29 -5.60
CA PRO A 20 8.10 0.90 -4.68
C PRO A 20 7.71 1.11 -3.21
N ALA A 21 6.65 1.88 -2.95
CA ALA A 21 6.14 2.18 -1.61
C ALA A 21 5.20 1.08 -1.08
N ALA A 22 4.90 0.05 -1.86
CA ALA A 22 4.08 -1.07 -1.41
C ALA A 22 4.90 -2.02 -0.53
N ARG A 23 4.36 -2.35 0.63
CA ARG A 23 4.87 -3.35 1.55
C ARG A 23 3.88 -4.50 1.64
N ILE A 24 4.38 -5.74 1.74
CA ILE A 24 3.57 -6.95 1.74
C ILE A 24 4.10 -7.96 2.75
N CYS A 25 3.22 -8.76 3.35
CA CYS A 25 3.58 -9.95 4.14
C CYS A 25 3.31 -11.26 3.38
N THR A 26 3.64 -12.40 3.99
CA THR A 26 3.43 -13.75 3.42
C THR A 26 1.97 -14.11 3.14
N PHE A 27 1.03 -13.45 3.83
CA PHE A 27 -0.43 -13.61 3.62
C PHE A 27 -1.01 -12.56 2.65
N GLU A 28 -0.12 -11.85 1.93
CA GLU A 28 -0.47 -10.81 0.96
C GLU A 28 -1.17 -9.58 1.54
N HIS A 29 -1.11 -9.36 2.86
CA HIS A 29 -1.57 -8.10 3.44
C HIS A 29 -0.71 -6.95 2.94
N THR A 30 -1.32 -5.98 2.27
CA THR A 30 -0.62 -4.90 1.57
C THR A 30 -0.77 -3.57 2.30
N PHE A 31 0.35 -2.91 2.59
CA PHE A 31 0.39 -1.61 3.25
C PHE A 31 1.30 -0.64 2.49
N CYS A 32 1.10 0.66 2.64
CA CYS A 32 2.07 1.64 2.15
C CYS A 32 3.25 1.75 3.13
N ALA A 33 4.40 2.24 2.66
CA ALA A 33 5.61 2.42 3.49
C ALA A 33 5.32 3.16 4.80
N ALA A 34 4.59 4.27 4.77
CA ALA A 34 4.24 5.03 5.97
C ALA A 34 3.38 4.24 6.97
N CYS A 35 2.48 3.39 6.49
CA CYS A 35 1.70 2.52 7.37
C CYS A 35 2.53 1.36 7.91
N ALA A 36 3.43 0.79 7.11
CA ALA A 36 4.33 -0.27 7.55
C ALA A 36 5.29 0.23 8.64
N GLU A 37 5.87 1.43 8.46
CA GLU A 37 6.69 2.09 9.47
C GLU A 37 5.92 2.35 10.77
N ALA A 38 4.65 2.77 10.68
CA ALA A 38 3.80 2.94 11.85
C ALA A 38 3.47 1.64 12.60
N TYR A 39 3.69 0.48 11.97
CA TYR A 39 3.56 -0.84 12.59
C TYR A 39 4.94 -1.50 12.85
N ASP A 40 6.04 -0.74 12.84
CA ASP A 40 7.41 -1.23 13.01
C ASP A 40 7.77 -2.35 12.03
N ASP A 41 7.34 -2.22 10.76
CA ASP A 41 7.48 -3.23 9.71
C ASP A 41 6.92 -4.61 10.09
N ARG A 42 5.93 -4.65 10.99
CA ARG A 42 5.18 -5.86 11.35
C ARG A 42 3.74 -5.76 10.88
N CYS A 43 3.25 -6.85 10.31
CA CYS A 43 1.88 -6.94 9.86
C CYS A 43 0.95 -7.01 11.08
N PRO A 44 -0.02 -6.09 11.22
CA PRO A 44 -0.95 -6.09 12.36
C PRO A 44 -1.96 -7.24 12.33
N ASP A 45 -2.15 -7.88 11.17
CA ASP A 45 -3.08 -9.00 10.98
C ASP A 45 -2.44 -10.37 11.28
N CYS A 46 -1.16 -10.57 10.90
CA CYS A 46 -0.52 -11.88 11.00
C CYS A 46 0.78 -11.89 11.84
N GLY A 47 1.24 -10.74 12.34
CA GLY A 47 2.48 -10.62 13.12
C GLY A 47 3.79 -10.82 12.35
N GLY A 48 3.72 -11.14 11.05
CA GLY A 48 4.89 -11.36 10.20
C GLY A 48 5.52 -10.06 9.71
N GLY A 49 6.74 -10.13 9.16
CA GLY A 49 7.42 -8.96 8.61
C GLY A 49 6.75 -8.40 7.36
N LEU A 50 6.71 -7.07 7.25
CA LEU A 50 6.33 -6.32 6.06
C LEU A 50 7.59 -5.99 5.27
N VAL A 51 7.69 -6.52 4.04
CA VAL A 51 8.83 -6.28 3.15
C VAL A 51 8.39 -5.58 1.88
N ALA A 52 9.34 -5.06 1.09
CA ALA A 52 9.03 -4.47 -0.20
C ALA A 52 8.27 -5.46 -1.11
N ARG A 53 7.13 -5.02 -1.64
CA ARG A 53 6.32 -5.85 -2.54
C ARG A 53 7.07 -6.06 -3.86
N PRO A 54 7.22 -7.31 -4.33
CA PRO A 54 7.80 -7.56 -5.64
C PRO A 54 7.04 -6.83 -6.75
N ILE A 55 7.77 -6.18 -7.64
CA ILE A 55 7.20 -5.47 -8.79
C ILE A 55 6.96 -6.47 -9.92
N ARG A 56 5.73 -6.48 -10.46
CA ARG A 56 5.45 -7.19 -11.71
C ARG A 56 5.81 -6.29 -12.88
N PRO A 57 6.76 -6.69 -13.75
CA PRO A 57 7.16 -5.89 -14.90
C PRO A 57 5.98 -5.72 -15.87
N GLU A 58 5.98 -4.58 -16.57
CA GLU A 58 4.86 -4.16 -17.43
C GLU A 58 4.54 -5.18 -18.53
N SER A 59 5.56 -5.82 -19.11
CA SER A 59 5.41 -6.87 -20.12
C SER A 59 4.62 -8.09 -19.61
N GLN A 60 4.57 -8.33 -18.30
CA GLN A 60 3.83 -9.44 -17.71
C GLN A 60 2.41 -9.04 -17.29
N LEU A 61 2.08 -7.74 -17.20
CA LEU A 61 0.75 -7.29 -16.77
C LEU A 61 -0.36 -7.66 -17.77
N HIS A 62 -0.05 -7.76 -19.07
CA HIS A 62 -1.03 -8.20 -20.06
C HIS A 62 -1.46 -9.65 -19.88
N ARG A 63 -0.50 -10.52 -19.53
CA ARG A 63 -0.75 -11.97 -19.33
C ARG A 63 -1.20 -12.29 -17.90
N TYR A 64 -0.72 -11.51 -16.94
CA TYR A 64 -0.95 -11.68 -15.51
C TYR A 64 -1.33 -10.34 -14.89
N PRO A 65 -2.58 -9.87 -15.06
CA PRO A 65 -3.00 -8.58 -14.56
C PRO A 65 -2.92 -8.51 -13.04
N ALA A 66 -2.65 -7.31 -12.52
CA ALA A 66 -2.80 -7.02 -11.10
C ALA A 66 -4.28 -7.04 -10.71
N SER A 67 -4.58 -7.34 -9.45
CA SER A 67 -5.96 -7.34 -8.98
C SER A 67 -6.54 -5.94 -8.94
N LEU A 68 -7.81 -5.83 -9.32
CA LEU A 68 -8.62 -4.62 -9.16
C LEU A 68 -9.34 -4.60 -7.79
N ARG A 69 -9.23 -5.70 -7.03
CA ARG A 69 -9.92 -5.84 -5.75
C ARG A 69 -9.21 -5.05 -4.68
N ARG A 70 -9.83 -3.95 -4.27
CA ARG A 70 -9.43 -3.18 -3.09
C ARG A 70 -9.81 -3.93 -1.82
N VAL A 71 -8.93 -3.89 -0.83
CA VAL A 71 -9.18 -4.44 0.51
C VAL A 71 -8.84 -3.35 1.51
N THR A 72 -9.76 -3.03 2.42
CA THR A 72 -9.55 -2.04 3.47
C THR A 72 -10.05 -2.62 4.78
N ARG A 73 -9.19 -2.70 5.79
CA ARG A 73 -9.48 -3.32 7.08
C ARG A 73 -9.75 -2.31 8.20
N GLY A 74 -9.75 -1.02 7.88
CA GLY A 74 -10.16 0.04 8.82
C GLY A 74 -9.27 0.17 10.06
N ARG A 75 -8.04 -0.39 10.06
CA ARG A 75 -7.08 -0.19 11.14
C ARG A 75 -6.51 1.22 11.01
N LEU A 76 -7.25 2.22 11.48
CA LEU A 76 -6.75 3.58 11.57
C LEU A 76 -5.61 3.58 12.60
N ILE A 77 -4.36 3.50 12.13
CA ILE A 77 -3.27 4.17 12.87
C ILE A 77 -3.77 5.60 13.05
N ASN A 78 -3.74 6.12 14.27
CA ASN A 78 -4.29 7.44 14.59
C ASN A 78 -3.62 8.47 13.66
N ARG A 79 -4.26 8.74 12.52
CA ARG A 79 -3.74 9.59 11.47
C ARG A 79 -3.96 10.99 11.97
N THR A 80 -3.04 11.53 12.77
CA THR A 80 -2.83 12.96 12.70
C THR A 80 -2.25 13.17 11.30
N PRO A 81 -3.00 13.79 10.36
CA PRO A 81 -2.46 14.05 9.04
C PRO A 81 -1.34 15.07 9.22
N ARG A 82 -0.09 14.63 9.32
CA ARG A 82 1.03 15.53 9.19
C ARG A 82 1.16 15.83 7.69
N GLY A 83 0.39 16.83 7.25
CA GLY A 83 0.52 17.47 5.94
C GLY A 83 -0.23 16.81 4.79
N LEU A 84 -1.53 17.04 4.68
CA LEU A 84 -2.18 17.19 3.38
C LEU A 84 -2.66 18.65 3.31
N GLY A 85 -1.94 19.51 2.60
CA GLY A 85 -2.43 20.85 2.24
C GLY A 85 -1.50 22.04 2.46
N ASP A 86 -0.19 21.95 2.17
CA ASP A 86 0.49 23.11 1.58
C ASP A 86 0.15 23.09 0.07
N GLN A 87 -0.93 23.77 -0.28
CA GLN A 87 -1.19 24.22 -1.64
C GLN A 87 -1.67 25.67 -1.52
N PRO A 88 -0.77 26.67 -1.62
CA PRO A 88 -1.20 28.01 -1.94
C PRO A 88 -1.73 27.98 -3.37
N ALA A 89 -3.05 27.92 -3.52
CA ALA A 89 -3.70 28.22 -4.79
C ALA A 89 -3.39 29.69 -5.12
N GLY A 90 -2.44 29.88 -6.03
CA GLY A 90 -2.00 31.17 -6.48
C GLY A 90 -3.07 31.91 -7.30
N ARG A 91 -3.01 33.24 -7.17
CA ARG A 91 -3.10 34.25 -8.24
C ARG A 91 -4.30 34.20 -9.18
N ALA A 92 -5.22 35.14 -9.00
CA ALA A 92 -5.60 36.16 -9.99
C ALA A 92 -6.30 37.33 -9.28
#